data_AF-A0A9D7J4N0-F1
#
_entry.id   AF-A0A9D7J4N0-F1
#
_cell.length_a   1.000
_cell.length_b   1.000
_cell.length_c   1.000
_cell.angle_alpha   90.00
_cell.angle_beta   90.00
_cell.angle_gamma   90.00
#
_symmetry.space_group_name_H-M   'P 1'
#
loop_
_entity.id
_entity.type
_entity.pdbx_description
1 polymer ?
#
loop_
_entity_poly.entity_id
_entity_poly.type
_entity_poly.pdbx_seq_one_letter_code
_entity_poly.pdbx_strand_id
1 'polypeptide(L)'
;MARAARAGRYSAVMRMSTSLPTALLFLFAFASCAPAAEGTPSSTAPHGEADGQTQNDFSDFLEAAIQRAPDSIVDYRWDAIARRGEIKVKDDAVEIMERLAAESRVAVEVVRATEEALPYDQRSTVELAVLKALQDLGAAGLGAAYTPDTNSVRVTAWTNDPASIRQRVDELNAKGDGPRITVEFEPADQAPRPMGAEE
;
A
#
# COMPACT_ATOMS: atom_id res chain seq x y z
N MET A 1 45.74 -11.98 -44.09
CA MET A 1 46.31 -10.68 -44.50
C MET A 1 45.30 -9.58 -44.20
N ALA A 2 45.69 -8.58 -43.38
CA ALA A 2 45.19 -7.19 -43.25
C ALA A 2 43.65 -6.96 -43.07
N ARG A 3 43.13 -6.00 -42.29
CA ARG A 3 43.66 -4.87 -41.51
C ARG A 3 42.53 -4.38 -40.57
N ALA A 4 42.91 -3.72 -39.48
CA ALA A 4 42.05 -3.13 -38.45
C ALA A 4 41.46 -1.74 -38.80
N ALA A 5 40.38 -1.35 -38.12
CA ALA A 5 39.98 0.01 -37.70
C ALA A 5 38.83 -0.14 -36.68
N ARG A 6 38.98 0.05 -35.36
CA ARG A 6 39.19 1.24 -34.49
C ARG A 6 38.09 2.32 -34.53
N ALA A 7 37.47 2.47 -33.36
CA ALA A 7 37.05 3.69 -32.64
C ALA A 7 35.63 4.26 -32.84
N GLY A 8 34.93 4.37 -31.70
CA GLY A 8 33.74 5.18 -31.49
C GLY A 8 33.34 5.18 -30.01
N ARG A 9 34.08 5.93 -29.18
CA ARG A 9 33.72 6.23 -27.80
C ARG A 9 32.51 7.18 -27.80
N TYR A 10 31.46 6.84 -27.06
CA TYR A 10 30.51 7.82 -26.54
C TYR A 10 30.38 7.63 -25.03
N SER A 11 31.05 8.52 -24.29
CA SER A 11 30.68 8.88 -22.93
C SER A 11 29.49 9.82 -23.03
N ALA A 12 28.37 9.46 -22.42
CA ALA A 12 27.33 10.41 -22.03
C ALA A 12 27.04 10.17 -20.55
N VAL A 13 27.62 11.07 -19.74
CA VAL A 13 27.27 11.27 -18.35
C VAL A 13 25.89 11.93 -18.33
N MET A 14 24.90 11.27 -17.74
CA MET A 14 23.71 11.95 -17.22
C MET A 14 23.54 11.56 -15.76
N ARG A 15 23.96 12.50 -14.90
CA ARG A 15 23.43 12.62 -13.54
C ARG A 15 21.99 13.10 -13.68
N MET A 16 21.03 12.31 -13.20
CA MET A 16 19.70 12.81 -12.87
C MET A 16 19.42 12.53 -11.41
N SER A 17 19.52 13.64 -10.67
CA SER A 17 18.83 14.01 -9.44
C SER A 17 17.91 12.97 -8.80
N THR A 18 18.32 12.50 -7.63
CA THR A 18 17.45 11.92 -6.61
C THR A 18 16.44 12.96 -6.13
N SER A 19 15.15 12.78 -6.43
CA SER A 19 14.07 13.42 -5.67
C SER A 19 13.15 12.32 -5.12
N LEU A 20 13.28 12.06 -3.83
CA LEU A 20 12.29 11.33 -3.03
C LEU A 20 10.99 12.15 -3.01
N PRO A 21 9.81 11.58 -3.33
CA PRO A 21 8.55 12.23 -3.00
C PRO A 21 8.21 11.95 -1.53
N THR A 22 8.35 13.00 -0.74
CA THR A 22 7.81 13.16 0.60
C THR A 22 6.27 13.08 0.59
N ALA A 23 5.73 12.28 1.51
CA ALA A 23 4.42 12.37 2.16
C ALA A 23 3.12 12.25 1.32
N LEU A 24 2.31 11.25 1.68
CA LEU A 24 0.87 11.44 1.86
C LEU A 24 0.34 10.51 2.96
N LEU A 25 0.28 11.06 4.17
CA LEU A 25 -0.50 10.56 5.31
C LEU A 25 -1.98 10.82 5.00
N PHE A 26 -2.79 9.78 4.83
CA PHE A 26 -4.25 9.91 4.88
C PHE A 26 -4.73 9.60 6.30
N LEU A 27 -5.06 10.66 7.03
CA LEU A 27 -5.77 10.63 8.31
C LEU A 27 -7.27 10.85 8.01
N PHE A 28 -8.10 9.82 8.17
CA PHE A 28 -9.56 10.00 8.17
C PHE A 28 -10.05 10.17 9.61
N ALA A 29 -10.36 11.40 9.99
CA ALA A 29 -11.13 11.73 11.19
C ALA A 29 -12.54 12.17 10.75
N PHE A 30 -13.55 11.33 11.03
CA PHE A 30 -14.95 11.78 10.99
C PHE A 30 -15.32 12.35 12.35
N ALA A 31 -15.34 13.68 12.45
CA ALA A 31 -15.97 14.41 13.54
C ALA A 31 -17.37 14.84 13.09
N SER A 32 -18.40 14.17 13.59
CA SER A 32 -19.78 14.66 13.49
C SER A 32 -20.04 15.68 14.60
N CYS A 33 -20.28 16.92 14.17
CA CYS A 33 -20.67 18.05 14.99
C CYS A 33 -22.14 17.93 15.40
N ALA A 34 -22.43 18.08 16.70
CA ALA A 34 -23.78 18.35 17.22
C ALA A 34 -23.75 19.66 18.01
N PRO A 35 -24.81 20.50 17.95
CA PRO A 35 -24.75 21.87 18.45
C PRO A 35 -24.99 21.99 19.96
N ALA A 36 -24.50 23.13 20.46
CA ALA A 36 -24.36 23.55 21.85
C ALA A 36 -25.66 23.61 22.67
N ALA A 37 -25.53 23.26 23.95
CA ALA A 37 -26.34 23.82 25.03
C ALA A 37 -25.40 24.28 26.16
N GLU A 38 -25.56 25.54 26.54
CA GLU A 38 -24.74 26.29 27.49
C GLU A 38 -24.95 25.81 28.94
N GLY A 39 -23.90 25.85 29.76
CA GLY A 39 -24.05 25.64 31.20
C GLY A 39 -22.76 25.46 32.01
N THR A 40 -22.24 26.58 32.52
CA THR A 40 -21.41 26.76 33.73
C THR A 40 -19.91 26.37 33.78
N PRO A 41 -19.08 27.15 34.51
CA PRO A 41 -17.62 27.09 34.46
C PRO A 41 -16.98 26.38 35.68
N SER A 42 -15.68 26.13 35.55
CA SER A 42 -14.72 25.64 36.56
C SER A 42 -14.52 24.12 36.61
N SER A 43 -13.41 23.69 36.02
CA SER A 43 -12.40 22.94 36.77
C SER A 43 -11.14 22.86 35.92
N THR A 44 -10.11 23.62 36.30
CA THR A 44 -8.74 23.39 35.85
C THR A 44 -8.26 22.09 36.49
N ALA A 45 -8.69 20.96 35.94
CA ALA A 45 -8.07 19.69 36.22
C ALA A 45 -6.78 19.63 35.39
N PRO A 46 -5.62 19.31 35.98
CA PRO A 46 -4.45 18.97 35.18
C PRO A 46 -4.86 17.78 34.31
N HIS A 47 -4.78 17.92 32.98
CA HIS A 47 -4.82 16.77 32.07
C HIS A 47 -3.55 15.96 32.33
N GLY A 48 -3.60 15.16 33.40
CA GLY A 48 -2.63 14.12 33.67
C GLY A 48 -2.67 13.12 32.53
N GLU A 49 -1.49 12.92 31.95
CA GLU A 49 -1.10 11.79 31.11
C GLU A 49 -1.87 10.52 31.51
N ALA A 50 -2.82 10.11 30.66
CA ALA A 50 -3.43 8.81 30.73
C ALA A 50 -2.86 7.97 29.57
N ASP A 51 -1.83 7.19 29.91
CA ASP A 51 -1.40 5.90 29.33
C ASP A 51 -1.89 5.58 27.90
N GLY A 52 -1.00 5.39 26.92
CA GLY A 52 0.36 4.85 27.01
C GLY A 52 0.75 4.05 25.74
N GLN A 53 -0.14 3.97 24.75
CA GLN A 53 0.12 3.42 23.42
C GLN A 53 -0.71 4.19 22.38
N THR A 54 -0.04 4.81 21.42
CA THR A 54 -0.67 5.63 20.38
C THR A 54 -0.34 5.11 18.97
N GLN A 55 -1.16 5.51 17.99
CA GLN A 55 -0.83 5.30 16.58
C GLN A 55 0.48 5.99 16.18
N ASN A 56 0.86 7.06 16.88
CA ASN A 56 2.15 7.73 16.67
C ASN A 56 3.31 6.83 17.10
N ASP A 57 3.22 6.17 18.27
CA ASP A 57 4.24 5.21 18.71
C ASP A 57 4.37 4.02 17.74
N PHE A 58 3.25 3.58 17.15
CA PHE A 58 3.29 2.57 16.09
C PHE A 58 3.94 3.09 14.80
N SER A 59 3.72 4.36 14.46
CA SER A 59 4.36 5.00 13.30
C SER A 59 5.89 5.09 13.50
N ASP A 60 6.35 5.42 14.71
CA ASP A 60 7.77 5.43 15.07
C ASP A 60 8.38 4.02 14.99
N PHE A 61 7.65 3.01 15.47
CA PHE A 61 8.05 1.60 15.30
C PHE A 61 8.17 1.22 13.81
N LEU A 62 7.20 1.60 12.96
CA LEU A 62 7.20 1.29 11.53
C LEU A 62 8.38 1.95 10.82
N GLU A 63 8.72 3.20 11.17
CA GLU A 63 9.90 3.87 10.62
C GLU A 63 11.17 3.08 10.96
N ALA A 64 11.32 2.66 12.21
CA ALA A 64 12.47 1.89 12.67
C ALA A 64 12.53 0.46 12.06
N ALA A 65 11.37 -0.14 11.75
CA ALA A 65 11.25 -1.42 11.07
C ALA A 65 11.68 -1.30 9.60
N ILE A 66 11.13 -0.31 8.88
CA ILE A 66 11.44 -0.04 7.47
C ILE A 66 12.92 0.28 7.29
N GLN A 67 13.54 1.03 8.21
CA GLN A 67 14.97 1.32 8.15
C GLN A 67 15.85 0.07 8.32
N ARG A 68 15.40 -0.92 9.10
CA ARG A 68 16.18 -2.15 9.37
C ARG A 68 16.05 -3.19 8.27
N ALA A 69 14.85 -3.36 7.70
CA ALA A 69 14.57 -4.41 6.72
C ALA A 69 13.52 -3.95 5.69
N PRO A 70 13.86 -2.96 4.83
CA PRO A 70 12.88 -2.34 3.92
C PRO A 70 12.25 -3.37 2.97
N ASP A 71 13.06 -4.31 2.46
CA ASP A 71 12.63 -5.31 1.47
C ASP A 71 11.86 -6.50 2.09
N SER A 72 11.77 -6.56 3.42
CA SER A 72 11.11 -7.65 4.15
C SER A 72 9.75 -7.24 4.72
N ILE A 73 9.41 -5.94 4.73
CA ILE A 73 8.10 -5.47 5.19
C ILE A 73 7.08 -5.80 4.11
N VAL A 74 6.15 -6.69 4.44
CA VAL A 74 5.05 -7.05 3.56
C VAL A 74 3.90 -6.09 3.83
N ASP A 75 3.29 -6.10 5.01
CA ASP A 75 2.09 -5.31 5.34
C ASP A 75 2.16 -4.73 6.74
N TYR A 76 1.28 -3.78 7.06
CA TYR A 76 1.10 -3.32 8.43
C TYR A 76 -0.30 -2.74 8.65
N ARG A 77 -0.79 -2.82 9.88
CA ARG A 77 -2.06 -2.21 10.28
C ARG A 77 -2.06 -1.77 11.74
N TRP A 78 -2.86 -0.74 12.02
CA TRP A 78 -3.17 -0.29 13.38
C TRP A 78 -4.60 -0.69 13.74
N ASP A 79 -4.77 -1.41 14.84
CA ASP A 79 -6.08 -1.66 15.44
C ASP A 79 -6.35 -0.60 16.51
N ALA A 80 -7.19 0.38 16.18
CA ALA A 80 -7.54 1.47 17.10
C ALA A 80 -8.37 1.01 18.31
N ILE A 81 -9.11 -0.10 18.19
CA ILE A 81 -9.94 -0.63 19.28
C ILE A 81 -9.05 -1.38 20.27
N ALA A 82 -8.19 -2.26 19.77
CA ALA A 82 -7.26 -3.03 20.60
C ALA A 82 -6.00 -2.23 21.00
N ARG A 83 -5.80 -1.05 20.42
CA ARG A 83 -4.62 -0.18 20.59
C ARG A 83 -3.30 -0.95 20.36
N ARG A 84 -3.24 -1.74 19.29
CA ARG A 84 -2.06 -2.53 18.93
C ARG A 84 -1.76 -2.46 17.44
N GLY A 85 -0.48 -2.55 17.12
CA GLY A 85 0.01 -2.68 15.76
C GLY A 85 0.10 -4.14 15.34
N GLU A 86 0.04 -4.37 14.04
CA GLU A 86 0.45 -5.62 13.42
C GLU A 86 1.37 -5.27 12.26
N ILE A 87 2.48 -6.00 12.15
CA ILE A 87 3.39 -5.92 11.03
C ILE A 87 3.56 -7.32 10.44
N LYS A 88 3.37 -7.42 9.13
CA LYS A 88 3.55 -8.66 8.38
C LYS A 88 4.88 -8.59 7.65
N VAL A 89 5.74 -9.58 7.88
CA VAL A 89 7.11 -9.57 7.37
C VAL A 89 7.51 -10.92 6.75
N LYS A 90 8.50 -10.89 5.86
CA LYS A 90 9.14 -12.10 5.35
C LYS A 90 9.89 -12.85 6.43
N ASP A 91 10.12 -14.14 6.19
CA ASP A 91 10.73 -15.06 7.17
C ASP A 91 12.08 -14.57 7.69
N ASP A 92 12.90 -13.98 6.83
CA ASP A 92 14.23 -13.46 7.14
C ASP A 92 14.24 -12.28 8.12
N ALA A 93 13.12 -11.59 8.29
CA ALA A 93 12.98 -10.43 9.17
C ALA A 93 12.19 -10.73 10.45
N VAL A 94 11.64 -11.93 10.65
CA VAL A 94 10.80 -12.22 11.82
C VAL A 94 11.56 -11.96 13.13
N GLU A 95 12.77 -12.52 13.29
CA GLU A 95 13.53 -12.42 14.54
C GLU A 95 13.91 -10.96 14.89
N ILE A 96 14.34 -10.18 13.89
CA ILE A 96 14.71 -8.78 14.12
C ILE A 96 13.48 -7.91 14.43
N MET A 97 12.32 -8.22 13.86
CA MET A 97 11.08 -7.50 14.11
C MET A 97 10.46 -7.86 15.46
N GLU A 98 10.52 -9.12 15.89
CA GLU A 98 10.10 -9.54 17.22
C GLU A 98 10.92 -8.84 18.31
N ARG A 99 12.24 -8.72 18.09
CA ARG A 99 13.13 -7.99 18.99
C ARG A 99 12.78 -6.50 19.04
N LEU A 100 12.55 -5.87 17.89
CA LEU A 100 12.13 -4.48 17.82
C LEU A 100 10.77 -4.27 18.49
N ALA A 101 9.83 -5.20 18.32
CA ALA A 101 8.52 -5.15 18.94
C ALA A 101 8.59 -5.28 20.46
N ALA A 102 9.49 -6.13 20.97
CA ALA A 102 9.74 -6.28 22.42
C ALA A 102 10.34 -5.01 23.06
N GLU A 103 11.05 -4.20 22.29
CA GLU A 103 11.61 -2.91 22.72
C GLU A 103 10.63 -1.74 22.54
N SER A 104 9.52 -1.98 21.84
CA SER A 104 8.54 -0.94 21.49
C SER A 104 7.71 -0.51 22.70
N ARG A 105 7.29 0.75 22.69
CA ARG A 105 6.33 1.30 23.67
C ARG A 105 4.90 0.87 23.39
N VAL A 106 4.62 0.39 22.18
CA VAL A 106 3.31 -0.08 21.74
C VAL A 106 3.33 -1.59 21.49
N ALA A 107 2.23 -2.27 21.82
CA ALA A 107 2.09 -3.68 21.50
C ALA A 107 2.07 -3.86 19.97
N VAL A 108 3.02 -4.64 19.45
CA VAL A 108 3.07 -4.99 18.02
C VAL A 108 3.07 -6.51 17.88
N GLU A 109 2.12 -7.01 17.10
CA GLU A 109 2.10 -8.41 16.65
C GLU A 109 2.93 -8.54 15.37
N VAL A 110 3.94 -9.42 15.39
CA VAL A 110 4.75 -9.75 14.22
C VAL A 110 4.17 -10.99 13.56
N VAL A 111 3.69 -10.84 12.33
CA VAL A 111 3.06 -11.91 11.56
C VAL A 111 3.98 -12.31 10.43
N ARG A 112 4.23 -13.62 10.28
CA ARG A 112 4.98 -14.14 9.14
C ARG A 112 4.12 -14.12 7.88
N ALA A 113 4.64 -13.56 6.79
CA ALA A 113 4.01 -13.57 5.48
C ALA A 113 4.12 -14.95 4.81
N THR A 114 3.31 -15.18 3.78
CA THR A 114 3.52 -16.30 2.85
C THR A 114 4.82 -16.08 2.07
N GLU A 115 5.46 -17.18 1.63
CA GLU A 115 6.74 -17.12 0.90
C GLU A 115 6.66 -16.29 -0.38
N GLU A 116 5.50 -16.35 -1.05
CA GLU A 116 5.25 -15.65 -2.31
C GLU A 116 4.86 -14.18 -2.14
N ALA A 117 4.69 -13.70 -0.90
CA ALA A 117 4.20 -12.35 -0.66
C ALA A 117 5.21 -11.29 -1.13
N LEU A 118 4.71 -10.33 -1.89
CA LEU A 118 5.48 -9.17 -2.33
C LEU A 118 5.75 -8.19 -1.17
N PRO A 119 6.97 -7.63 -1.09
CA PRO A 119 7.26 -6.48 -0.23
C PRO A 119 6.33 -5.29 -0.52
N TYR A 120 6.09 -4.46 0.49
CA TYR A 120 5.13 -3.36 0.44
C TYR A 120 5.40 -2.38 -0.72
N ASP A 121 6.67 -2.05 -0.96
CA ASP A 121 7.12 -1.11 -2.00
C ASP A 121 6.92 -1.64 -3.44
N GLN A 122 6.84 -2.96 -3.61
CA GLN A 122 6.64 -3.61 -4.92
C GLN A 122 5.17 -3.75 -5.30
N ARG A 123 4.23 -3.65 -4.35
CA ARG A 123 2.79 -3.89 -4.59
C ARG A 123 2.21 -2.99 -5.67
N SER A 124 2.48 -1.70 -5.56
CA SER A 124 1.99 -0.69 -6.51
C SER A 124 2.45 -0.96 -7.95
N THR A 125 3.64 -1.53 -8.13
CA THR A 125 4.15 -1.91 -9.45
C THR A 125 3.30 -2.99 -10.10
N VAL A 126 2.91 -4.01 -9.33
CA VAL A 126 2.07 -5.10 -9.84
C VAL A 126 0.63 -4.64 -10.06
N GLU A 127 0.06 -3.88 -9.12
CA GLU A 127 -1.27 -3.27 -9.28
C GLU A 127 -1.35 -2.43 -10.57
N LEU A 128 -0.37 -1.56 -10.80
CA LEU A 128 -0.29 -0.75 -12.02
C LEU A 128 -0.09 -1.60 -13.28
N ALA A 129 0.69 -2.68 -13.21
CA ALA A 129 0.86 -3.58 -14.36
C ALA A 129 -0.45 -4.25 -14.75
N VAL A 130 -1.24 -4.71 -13.77
CA VAL A 130 -2.57 -5.29 -14.00
C VAL A 130 -3.52 -4.24 -14.59
N LEU A 131 -3.56 -3.03 -14.03
CA LEU A 131 -4.39 -1.94 -14.56
C LEU A 131 -4.05 -1.61 -16.02
N LYS A 132 -2.76 -1.48 -16.35
CA LYS A 132 -2.29 -1.23 -17.72
C LYS A 132 -2.67 -2.36 -18.68
N ALA A 133 -2.69 -3.62 -18.23
CA ALA A 133 -3.06 -4.75 -19.07
C ALA A 133 -4.56 -4.80 -19.41
N LEU A 134 -5.40 -4.12 -18.62
CA LEU A 134 -6.86 -4.10 -18.73
C LEU A 134 -7.42 -2.77 -19.24
N GLN A 135 -6.65 -1.68 -19.24
CA GLN A 135 -7.12 -0.32 -19.52
C GLN A 135 -7.80 -0.17 -20.89
N ASP A 136 -7.39 -0.93 -21.91
CA ASP A 136 -7.87 -0.79 -23.28
C ASP A 136 -9.18 -1.58 -23.53
N LEU A 137 -9.76 -2.21 -22.51
CA LEU A 137 -10.93 -3.09 -22.63
C LEU A 137 -12.28 -2.38 -22.40
N GLY A 138 -12.29 -1.04 -22.41
CA GLY A 138 -13.54 -0.26 -22.42
C GLY A 138 -14.25 -0.14 -21.08
N ALA A 139 -13.58 -0.41 -19.96
CA ALA A 139 -14.13 -0.10 -18.64
C ALA A 139 -14.24 1.42 -18.43
N ALA A 140 -15.31 1.87 -17.75
CA ALA A 140 -15.46 3.26 -17.34
C ALA A 140 -14.49 3.64 -16.20
N GLY A 141 -14.06 2.65 -15.41
CA GLY A 141 -13.06 2.80 -14.37
C GLY A 141 -12.45 1.47 -13.99
N LEU A 142 -11.23 1.50 -13.45
CA LEU A 142 -10.52 0.34 -12.92
C LEU A 142 -9.84 0.70 -11.60
N GLY A 143 -9.94 -0.19 -10.62
CA GLY A 143 -9.19 -0.14 -9.37
C GLY A 143 -8.50 -1.48 -9.15
N ALA A 144 -7.33 -1.48 -8.52
CA ALA A 144 -6.59 -2.70 -8.19
C ALA A 144 -6.07 -2.60 -6.76
N ALA A 145 -6.12 -3.71 -6.03
CA ALA A 145 -5.57 -3.83 -4.68
C ALA A 145 -4.93 -5.20 -4.50
N TYR A 146 -3.64 -5.20 -4.13
CA TYR A 146 -2.90 -6.40 -3.78
C TYR A 146 -3.28 -6.89 -2.38
N THR A 147 -3.46 -8.20 -2.24
CA THR A 147 -3.77 -8.90 -1.00
C THR A 147 -2.64 -9.90 -0.71
N PRO A 148 -1.82 -9.67 0.34
CA PRO A 148 -0.65 -10.50 0.61
C PRO A 148 -0.97 -11.93 1.02
N ASP A 149 -2.03 -12.12 1.80
CA ASP A 149 -2.41 -13.43 2.37
C ASP A 149 -2.69 -14.48 1.31
N THR A 150 -3.25 -14.03 0.18
CA THR A 150 -3.64 -14.87 -0.94
C THR A 150 -2.74 -14.67 -2.16
N ASN A 151 -1.67 -13.88 -2.01
CA ASN A 151 -0.78 -13.46 -3.11
C ASN A 151 -1.58 -13.12 -4.38
N SER A 152 -2.52 -12.19 -4.25
CA SER A 152 -3.49 -11.91 -5.32
C SER A 152 -3.77 -10.42 -5.50
N VAL A 153 -4.04 -10.01 -6.74
CA VAL A 153 -4.55 -8.67 -7.07
C VAL A 153 -6.06 -8.76 -7.32
N ARG A 154 -6.85 -8.09 -6.49
CA ARG A 154 -8.28 -7.90 -6.74
C ARG A 154 -8.47 -6.65 -7.59
N VAL A 155 -9.13 -6.81 -8.73
CA VAL A 155 -9.49 -5.71 -9.64
C VAL A 155 -10.97 -5.42 -9.48
N THR A 156 -11.33 -4.15 -9.30
CA THR A 156 -12.72 -3.68 -9.45
C THR A 156 -12.84 -3.01 -10.81
N ALA A 157 -13.75 -3.49 -11.65
CA ALA A 157 -13.99 -2.98 -12.99
C ALA A 157 -15.42 -2.45 -13.13
N TRP A 158 -15.55 -1.14 -13.39
CA TRP A 158 -16.83 -0.50 -13.66
C TRP A 158 -17.14 -0.58 -15.15
N THR A 159 -18.04 -1.47 -15.56
CA THR A 159 -18.31 -1.76 -16.97
C THR A 159 -19.73 -2.30 -17.18
N ASN A 160 -20.26 -2.09 -18.38
CA ASN A 160 -21.49 -2.75 -18.84
C ASN A 160 -21.20 -4.02 -19.67
N ASP A 161 -19.93 -4.25 -20.04
CA ASP A 161 -19.48 -5.44 -20.77
C ASP A 161 -18.30 -6.12 -20.04
N PRO A 162 -18.58 -7.10 -19.16
CA PRO A 162 -17.55 -7.77 -18.38
C PRO A 162 -16.80 -8.86 -19.14
N ALA A 163 -17.30 -9.33 -20.29
CA ALA A 163 -16.81 -10.55 -20.94
C ALA A 163 -15.35 -10.43 -21.38
N SER A 164 -15.00 -9.32 -22.04
CA SER A 164 -13.65 -9.05 -22.54
C SER A 164 -12.62 -8.94 -21.41
N ILE A 165 -13.01 -8.38 -20.26
CA ILE A 165 -12.15 -8.25 -19.08
C ILE A 165 -11.90 -9.60 -18.44
N ARG A 166 -12.94 -10.43 -18.26
CA ARG A 166 -12.77 -11.80 -17.72
C ARG A 166 -11.79 -12.61 -18.57
N GLN A 167 -12.00 -12.60 -19.89
CA GLN A 167 -11.11 -13.31 -20.81
C GLN A 167 -9.65 -12.86 -20.66
N ARG A 168 -9.40 -11.55 -20.61
CA ARG A 168 -8.03 -11.05 -20.43
C ARG A 168 -7.45 -11.44 -19.06
N VAL A 169 -8.25 -11.42 -18.00
CA VAL A 169 -7.80 -11.88 -16.67
C VAL A 169 -7.45 -13.37 -16.70
N ASP A 170 -8.25 -14.20 -17.36
CA ASP A 170 -7.96 -15.64 -17.53
C ASP A 170 -6.65 -15.87 -18.31
N GLU A 171 -6.43 -15.11 -19.39
CA GLU A 171 -5.18 -15.14 -20.16
C GLU A 171 -3.95 -14.72 -19.33
N LEU A 172 -4.09 -13.69 -18.48
CA LEU A 172 -3.02 -13.24 -17.59
C LEU A 172 -2.71 -14.28 -16.51
N ASN A 173 -3.74 -14.86 -15.89
CA ASN A 173 -3.59 -15.92 -14.90
C ASN A 173 -2.96 -17.19 -15.50
N ALA A 174 -3.29 -17.53 -16.74
CA ALA A 174 -2.74 -18.71 -17.41
C ALA A 174 -1.23 -18.62 -17.68
N LYS A 175 -0.64 -17.41 -17.70
CA LYS A 175 0.81 -17.24 -17.84
C LYS A 175 1.58 -17.64 -16.58
N GLY A 176 0.99 -17.42 -15.40
CA GLY A 176 1.60 -17.82 -14.12
C GLY A 176 2.83 -17.00 -13.69
N ASP A 177 3.10 -15.86 -14.33
CA ASP A 177 4.30 -15.04 -14.09
C ASP A 177 4.17 -14.08 -12.89
N GLY A 178 3.17 -14.25 -12.02
CA GLY A 178 2.92 -13.32 -10.90
C GLY A 178 1.69 -13.67 -10.03
N PRO A 179 1.25 -12.71 -9.18
CA PRO A 179 0.10 -12.89 -8.31
C PRO A 179 -1.17 -13.25 -9.06
N ARG A 180 -2.04 -14.04 -8.42
CA ARG A 180 -3.35 -14.38 -9.00
C ARG A 180 -4.20 -13.12 -9.15
N ILE A 181 -4.81 -12.92 -10.31
CA ILE A 181 -5.72 -11.81 -10.56
C ILE A 181 -7.16 -12.29 -10.38
N THR A 182 -7.95 -11.56 -9.59
CA THR A 182 -9.41 -11.72 -9.50
C THR A 182 -10.09 -10.43 -9.92
N VAL A 183 -11.32 -10.52 -10.42
CA VAL A 183 -12.07 -9.34 -10.88
C VAL A 183 -13.48 -9.33 -10.31
N GLU A 184 -13.88 -8.17 -9.80
CA GLU A 184 -15.23 -7.82 -9.38
C GLU A 184 -15.78 -6.77 -10.36
N PHE A 185 -17.05 -6.90 -10.72
CA PHE A 185 -17.69 -6.04 -11.70
C PHE A 185 -18.74 -5.17 -11.04
N GLU A 186 -18.67 -3.87 -11.36
CA GLU A 186 -19.63 -2.88 -10.92
C GLU A 186 -20.26 -2.16 -12.13
N PRO A 187 -21.47 -1.60 -12.00
CA PRO A 187 -22.10 -0.83 -13.06
C PRO A 187 -21.25 0.38 -13.51
N ALA A 188 -21.18 0.65 -14.81
CA ALA A 188 -20.33 1.71 -15.36
C ALA A 188 -20.70 3.12 -14.88
N ASP A 189 -21.98 3.37 -14.59
CA ASP A 189 -22.50 4.65 -14.09
C ASP A 189 -22.15 4.94 -12.63
N GLN A 190 -21.60 3.96 -11.91
CA GLN A 190 -21.09 4.07 -10.55
C GLN A 190 -19.57 4.27 -10.49
N ALA A 191 -18.91 4.45 -11.64
CA ALA A 191 -17.47 4.66 -11.69
C ALA A 191 -17.06 5.89 -10.85
N PRO A 192 -15.97 5.82 -10.07
CA PRO A 192 -15.42 6.98 -9.37
C PRO A 192 -15.13 8.12 -10.36
N ARG A 193 -15.68 9.30 -10.09
CA ARG A 193 -15.41 10.48 -10.92
C ARG A 193 -14.02 11.04 -10.59
N PRO A 194 -13.23 11.45 -11.59
CA PRO A 194 -11.99 12.17 -11.33
C PRO A 194 -12.32 13.48 -10.60
N MET A 195 -11.63 13.74 -9.48
CA MET A 195 -11.81 14.99 -8.75
C MET A 195 -11.46 16.18 -9.65
N GLY A 196 -12.44 17.05 -9.93
CA GLY A 196 -12.28 18.24 -10.76
C GLY A 196 -13.01 18.22 -12.10
N ALA A 197 -13.78 17.17 -12.42
CA ALA A 197 -14.76 17.23 -13.51
C ALA A 197 -16.03 17.96 -13.02
N GLU A 198 -15.99 19.29 -12.97
CA GLU A 198 -17.22 20.09 -12.90
C GLU A 198 -17.94 19.99 -14.26
N GLU A 199 -19.24 19.69 -14.21
CA GLU A 199 -20.15 19.60 -15.38
C GLU A 199 -20.47 20.98 -15.98
#